data_AF-L5NXQ5-F1
#
_entry.id   AF-L5NXQ5-F1
#
_cell.length_a   1.000
_cell.length_b   1.000
_cell.length_c   1.000
_cell.angle_alpha   90.00
_cell.angle_beta   90.00
_cell.angle_gamma   90.00
#
_symmetry.space_group_name_H-M   'P 1'
#
loop_
_entity.id
_entity.type
_entity.pdbx_description
1 polymer ?
#
loop_
_entity_poly.entity_id
_entity_poly.type
_entity_poly.pdbx_seq_one_letter_code
_entity_poly.pdbx_strand_id
1 'polypeptide(L)'
;MSFELDFGVEYDDIYEPLFWYGISESGEFPQEDKYDLNYDLLRAWTDKQVADFRAKMRADLEACIDPMTLEEFTVLAQFLILNAKTGRREIEAEMMFEKPPEGGFIPGAEDEQPSALREATLDLLKSRNAPYHLSKGLFLLKSNVVDRERLSKAVQSVSENLDQYLLQAMQIDTADFSSAYQISTTRSTGYSVDVLFDRVKDYATTLDDVSAEQNAVHVTEAIERVTTYYEPSHDRDDLHDALSQLHDVLDKLDASKYESWKEAREAVAGDAEIDLGKFRQRMRTFEDISDKHGYELIATLHDYEESRAAESAWEIYEAIAEMIEEADGVTLPEDVGFRDRVRDLSEFETYEKRRHAIETTLGGN
;
A
#
# COMPACT_ATOMS: atom_id res chain seq x y z
N MET A 1 -9.08 31.88 11.37
CA MET A 1 -8.03 32.79 10.86
C MET A 1 -8.47 34.21 11.20
N SER A 2 -7.65 34.94 11.95
CA SER A 2 -7.89 36.34 12.32
C SER A 2 -6.68 37.13 11.86
N PHE A 3 -6.89 38.22 11.15
CA PHE A 3 -5.83 39.14 10.74
C PHE A 3 -5.93 40.37 11.63
N GLU A 4 -4.83 40.73 12.30
CA GLU A 4 -4.75 41.98 13.05
C GLU A 4 -4.41 43.11 12.08
N LEU A 5 -5.19 44.18 12.13
CA LEU A 5 -4.97 45.39 11.34
C LEU A 5 -4.25 46.40 12.23
N ASP A 6 -2.95 46.59 12.00
CA ASP A 6 -2.09 47.48 12.79
C ASP A 6 -2.60 48.92 12.80
N PHE A 7 -2.78 49.51 13.98
CA PHE A 7 -3.30 50.87 14.15
C PHE A 7 -2.41 51.91 13.46
N GLY A 8 -2.92 52.54 12.39
CA GLY A 8 -2.21 53.58 11.65
C GLY A 8 -3.07 54.32 10.63
N VAL A 9 -2.77 55.61 10.40
CA VAL A 9 -3.48 56.50 9.47
C VAL A 9 -3.48 56.03 8.01
N GLU A 10 -2.61 55.09 7.67
CA GLU A 10 -2.54 54.44 6.35
C GLU A 10 -3.69 53.45 6.09
N TYR A 11 -4.46 53.08 7.12
CA TYR A 11 -5.61 52.19 7.03
C TYR A 11 -6.93 52.87 7.43
N ASP A 12 -6.98 54.20 7.52
CA ASP A 12 -8.20 54.97 7.87
C ASP A 12 -9.37 54.62 6.93
N ASP A 13 -9.07 54.45 5.63
CA ASP A 13 -10.03 54.05 4.59
C ASP A 13 -10.60 52.62 4.77
N ILE A 14 -9.99 51.81 5.65
CA ILE A 14 -10.41 50.44 6.03
C ILE A 14 -11.11 50.45 7.40
N TYR A 15 -10.63 51.27 8.35
CA TYR A 15 -11.23 51.42 9.67
C TYR A 15 -12.62 52.02 9.63
N GLU A 16 -12.82 53.04 8.78
CA GLU A 16 -14.08 53.77 8.71
C GLU A 16 -15.26 52.85 8.28
N PRO A 17 -15.15 52.01 7.23
CA PRO A 17 -16.16 51.00 6.93
C PRO A 17 -16.41 50.00 8.07
N LEU A 18 -15.37 49.48 8.73
CA LEU A 18 -15.54 48.50 9.81
C LEU A 18 -16.25 49.11 11.04
N PHE A 19 -15.94 50.35 11.36
CA PHE A 19 -16.58 51.11 12.45
C PHE A 19 -18.07 51.30 12.20
N TRP A 20 -18.45 51.74 11.00
CA TRP A 20 -19.86 51.98 10.66
C TRP A 20 -20.67 50.68 10.59
N TYR A 21 -20.09 49.57 10.13
CA TYR A 21 -20.73 48.26 10.17
C TYR A 21 -21.06 47.84 11.62
N GLY A 22 -20.09 47.97 12.53
CA GLY A 22 -20.20 47.50 13.92
C GLY A 22 -21.19 48.29 14.79
N ILE A 23 -21.52 49.53 14.41
CA ILE A 23 -22.44 50.41 15.16
C ILE A 23 -23.85 50.41 14.57
N SER A 24 -24.05 49.82 13.39
CA SER A 24 -25.39 49.70 12.80
C SER A 24 -26.24 48.61 13.49
N GLU A 25 -27.41 48.98 14.02
CA GLU A 25 -28.33 48.05 14.72
C GLU A 25 -28.90 46.96 13.80
N SER A 26 -28.88 47.14 12.47
CA SER A 26 -29.40 46.20 11.47
C SER A 26 -28.31 45.43 10.70
N GLY A 27 -27.02 45.71 10.95
CA GLY A 27 -25.94 45.30 10.04
C GLY A 27 -25.98 46.03 8.69
N GLU A 28 -26.81 47.06 8.56
CA GLU A 28 -26.91 47.93 7.39
C GLU A 28 -26.36 49.32 7.71
N PHE A 29 -25.56 49.85 6.80
CA PHE A 29 -24.80 51.07 7.03
C PHE A 29 -25.70 52.32 7.02
N PRO A 30 -25.33 53.36 7.79
CA PRO A 30 -26.05 54.63 7.74
C PRO A 30 -26.01 55.20 6.30
N GLN A 31 -27.19 55.37 5.70
CA GLN A 31 -27.34 56.09 4.43
C GLN A 31 -27.21 57.59 4.71
N GLU A 32 -25.99 58.09 4.76
CA GLU A 32 -25.74 59.53 4.65
C GLU A 32 -25.15 59.85 3.26
N ASP A 33 -25.67 60.88 2.60
CA ASP A 33 -25.22 61.44 1.30
C ASP A 33 -23.74 61.91 1.29
N LYS A 34 -22.98 61.66 2.35
CA LYS A 34 -21.60 62.10 2.58
C LYS A 34 -20.55 61.00 2.49
N TYR A 35 -20.93 59.73 2.48
CA TYR A 35 -19.98 58.62 2.53
C TYR A 35 -20.29 57.58 1.45
N ASP A 36 -19.57 57.64 0.33
CA ASP A 36 -19.46 56.51 -0.61
C ASP A 36 -18.49 55.47 -0.02
N LEU A 37 -19.01 54.66 0.89
CA LEU A 37 -18.26 53.56 1.52
C LEU A 37 -17.89 52.51 0.46
N ASN A 38 -16.61 52.44 0.12
CA ASN A 38 -16.09 51.57 -0.93
C ASN A 38 -15.75 50.17 -0.40
N TYR A 39 -16.73 49.27 -0.39
CA TYR A 39 -16.54 47.86 -0.04
C TYR A 39 -15.50 47.14 -0.89
N ASP A 40 -15.24 47.62 -2.11
CA ASP A 40 -14.21 47.04 -2.96
C ASP A 40 -12.81 47.28 -2.38
N LEU A 41 -12.60 48.32 -1.57
CA LEU A 41 -11.33 48.53 -0.84
C LEU A 41 -11.16 47.53 0.30
N LEU A 42 -12.18 47.33 1.13
CA LEU A 42 -12.14 46.33 2.21
C LEU A 42 -11.94 44.92 1.65
N ARG A 43 -12.64 44.61 0.55
CA ARG A 43 -12.51 43.35 -0.17
C ARG A 43 -11.11 43.20 -0.77
N ALA A 44 -10.60 44.21 -1.47
CA ALA A 44 -9.25 44.17 -2.05
C ALA A 44 -8.16 44.05 -0.99
N TRP A 45 -8.30 44.72 0.16
CA TRP A 45 -7.38 44.56 1.28
C TRP A 45 -7.44 43.13 1.84
N THR A 46 -8.63 42.59 2.07
CA THR A 46 -8.81 41.21 2.55
C THR A 46 -8.23 40.20 1.57
N ASP A 47 -8.52 40.36 0.27
CA ASP A 47 -7.99 39.52 -0.80
C ASP A 47 -6.46 39.57 -0.84
N LYS A 48 -5.87 40.75 -0.62
CA LYS A 48 -4.41 40.92 -0.50
C LYS A 48 -3.84 40.21 0.72
N GLN A 49 -4.43 40.37 1.91
CA GLN A 49 -3.96 39.68 3.11
C GLN A 49 -4.01 38.15 2.96
N VAL A 50 -5.08 37.63 2.34
CA VAL A 50 -5.20 36.20 2.04
C VAL A 50 -4.17 35.75 1.00
N ALA A 51 -3.90 36.56 -0.03
CA ALA A 51 -2.89 36.26 -1.03
C ALA A 51 -1.48 36.24 -0.43
N ASP A 52 -1.13 37.24 0.38
CA ASP A 52 0.16 37.36 1.06
C ASP A 52 0.35 36.20 2.06
N PHE A 53 -0.69 35.85 2.82
CA PHE A 53 -0.67 34.68 3.70
C PHE A 53 -0.43 33.38 2.94
N ARG A 54 -1.12 33.16 1.81
CA ARG A 54 -0.94 31.97 0.98
C ARG A 54 0.45 31.90 0.36
N ALA A 55 0.99 33.04 -0.09
CA ALA A 55 2.33 33.12 -0.65
C ALA A 55 3.39 32.81 0.41
N LYS A 56 3.26 33.40 1.62
CA LYS A 56 4.14 33.09 2.75
C LYS A 56 4.05 31.63 3.16
N MET A 57 2.83 31.10 3.35
CA MET A 57 2.62 29.70 3.67
C MET A 57 3.27 28.78 2.63
N ARG A 58 3.11 29.07 1.34
CA ARG A 58 3.77 28.28 0.30
C ARG A 58 5.29 28.33 0.41
N ALA A 59 5.87 29.52 0.58
CA ALA A 59 7.32 29.66 0.72
C ALA A 59 7.85 28.92 1.94
N ASP A 60 7.16 29.02 3.08
CA ASP A 60 7.52 28.34 4.33
C ASP A 60 7.44 26.81 4.15
N LEU A 61 6.39 26.30 3.48
CA LEU A 61 6.25 24.88 3.18
C LEU A 61 7.32 24.37 2.20
N GLU A 62 7.57 25.09 1.10
CA GLU A 62 8.54 24.68 0.07
C GLU A 62 9.99 24.74 0.58
N ALA A 63 10.31 25.64 1.53
CA ALA A 63 11.63 25.68 2.16
C ALA A 63 11.97 24.38 2.92
N CYS A 64 10.97 23.67 3.45
CA CYS A 64 11.15 22.41 4.19
C CYS A 64 11.29 21.17 3.28
N ILE A 65 10.85 21.26 2.03
CA ILE A 65 10.88 20.17 1.06
C ILE A 65 11.82 20.47 -0.12
N ASP A 66 12.57 21.57 -0.06
CA ASP A 66 13.52 21.99 -1.10
C ASP A 66 14.48 20.84 -1.44
N PRO A 67 14.68 20.52 -2.73
CA PRO A 67 14.29 21.28 -3.93
C PRO A 67 12.92 20.94 -4.53
N MET A 68 12.05 20.20 -3.83
CA MET A 68 10.72 19.85 -4.33
C MET A 68 9.74 21.03 -4.23
N THR A 69 8.88 21.16 -5.22
CA THR A 69 7.67 22.00 -5.11
C THR A 69 6.54 21.28 -4.36
N LEU A 70 5.56 22.02 -3.87
CA LEU A 70 4.36 21.42 -3.25
C LEU A 70 3.61 20.47 -4.19
N GLU A 71 3.63 20.74 -5.50
CA GLU A 71 3.00 19.91 -6.52
C GLU A 71 3.71 18.58 -6.65
N GLU A 72 5.04 18.59 -6.73
CA GLU A 72 5.86 17.37 -6.82
C GLU A 72 5.77 16.56 -5.53
N PHE A 73 5.83 17.21 -4.36
CA PHE A 73 5.58 16.55 -3.10
C PHE A 73 4.18 15.89 -3.05
N THR A 74 3.15 16.57 -3.55
CA THR A 74 1.79 16.02 -3.57
C THR A 74 1.71 14.79 -4.49
N VAL A 75 2.39 14.81 -5.64
CA VAL A 75 2.50 13.66 -6.54
C VAL A 75 3.21 12.49 -5.85
N LEU A 76 4.38 12.74 -5.25
CA LEU A 76 5.15 11.73 -4.53
C LEU A 76 4.33 11.11 -3.39
N ALA A 77 3.68 11.94 -2.56
CA ALA A 77 2.89 11.46 -1.43
C ALA A 77 1.68 10.63 -1.90
N GLN A 78 1.01 11.03 -2.98
CA GLN A 78 -0.08 10.25 -3.57
C GLN A 78 0.42 8.92 -4.14
N PHE A 79 1.60 8.92 -4.78
CA PHE A 79 2.25 7.70 -5.24
C PHE A 79 2.55 6.74 -4.10
N LEU A 80 3.21 7.21 -3.05
CA LEU A 80 3.56 6.39 -1.89
C LEU A 80 2.31 5.78 -1.23
N ILE A 81 1.21 6.53 -1.12
CA ILE A 81 -0.05 6.01 -0.56
C ILE A 81 -0.65 4.92 -1.46
N LEU A 82 -0.67 5.12 -2.78
CA LEU A 82 -1.21 4.14 -3.72
C LEU A 82 -0.30 2.92 -3.85
N ASN A 83 1.02 3.10 -3.84
CA ASN A 83 1.99 2.01 -3.78
C ASN A 83 1.80 1.18 -2.51
N ALA A 84 1.76 1.82 -1.34
CA ALA A 84 1.50 1.16 -0.06
C ALA A 84 0.16 0.40 -0.05
N LYS A 85 -0.85 0.87 -0.78
CA LYS A 85 -2.20 0.27 -0.79
C LYS A 85 -2.51 -0.74 -1.87
N THR A 86 -1.92 -0.60 -3.04
CA THR A 86 -2.30 -1.39 -4.22
C THR A 86 -1.09 -1.86 -5.00
N GLY A 87 0.14 -1.65 -4.51
CA GLY A 87 1.35 -2.01 -5.23
C GLY A 87 1.55 -1.23 -6.52
N ARG A 88 0.98 -0.01 -6.63
CA ARG A 88 1.15 0.83 -7.83
C ARG A 88 2.63 1.09 -8.12
N ARG A 89 3.04 0.87 -9.38
CA ARG A 89 4.42 1.07 -9.86
C ARG A 89 4.59 2.37 -10.67
N GLU A 90 3.55 2.76 -11.39
CA GLU A 90 3.61 3.85 -12.37
C GLU A 90 3.01 5.15 -11.81
N ILE A 91 3.64 6.27 -12.17
CA ILE A 91 3.22 7.62 -11.79
C ILE A 91 2.59 8.29 -13.01
N GLU A 92 1.27 8.43 -12.99
CA GLU A 92 0.47 8.95 -14.10
C GLU A 92 -0.47 10.07 -13.63
N ALA A 93 -0.93 10.94 -14.53
CA ALA A 93 -1.76 12.08 -14.15
C ALA A 93 -3.10 11.66 -13.51
N GLU A 94 -3.66 10.54 -13.94
CA GLU A 94 -4.94 9.99 -13.50
C GLU A 94 -4.91 9.61 -12.01
N MET A 95 -3.76 9.14 -11.51
CA MET A 95 -3.58 8.69 -10.11
C MET A 95 -3.86 9.80 -9.11
N MET A 96 -3.66 11.06 -9.51
CA MET A 96 -3.83 12.22 -8.64
C MET A 96 -5.27 12.41 -8.22
N PHE A 97 -6.22 11.84 -8.97
CA PHE A 97 -7.64 11.91 -8.69
C PHE A 97 -8.24 10.54 -8.33
N GLU A 98 -7.38 9.56 -8.04
CA GLU A 98 -7.78 8.26 -7.51
C GLU A 98 -7.89 8.33 -5.98
N LYS A 99 -9.06 7.99 -5.43
CA LYS A 99 -9.22 7.92 -3.97
C LYS A 99 -8.60 6.58 -3.50
N PRO A 100 -7.67 6.59 -2.53
CA PRO A 100 -7.10 5.35 -2.02
C PRO A 100 -8.17 4.42 -1.44
N PRO A 101 -8.07 3.09 -1.66
CA PRO A 101 -9.04 2.13 -1.16
C PRO A 101 -9.05 2.08 0.38
N GLU A 102 -10.20 1.72 0.96
CA GLU A 102 -10.38 1.76 2.42
C GLU A 102 -9.90 0.50 3.15
N GLY A 103 -9.89 -0.64 2.46
CA GLY A 103 -9.40 -1.93 2.95
C GLY A 103 -8.40 -2.55 1.97
N GLY A 104 -8.00 -3.79 2.23
CA GLY A 104 -7.03 -4.54 1.43
C GLY A 104 -5.77 -4.88 2.23
N PHE A 105 -4.83 -5.51 1.52
CA PHE A 105 -3.55 -5.95 2.05
C PHE A 105 -2.73 -4.78 2.64
N ILE A 106 -1.90 -5.11 3.63
CA ILE A 106 -0.98 -4.17 4.30
C ILE A 106 0.39 -4.85 4.31
N PRO A 107 1.38 -4.32 3.58
CA PRO A 107 2.73 -4.87 3.57
C PRO A 107 3.32 -5.00 4.98
N GLY A 108 3.97 -6.14 5.24
CA GLY A 108 4.60 -6.45 6.53
C GLY A 108 3.62 -6.86 7.64
N ALA A 109 2.35 -7.11 7.31
CA ALA A 109 1.34 -7.55 8.27
C ALA A 109 1.26 -9.08 8.45
N GLU A 110 1.95 -9.88 7.61
CA GLU A 110 1.89 -11.34 7.65
C GLU A 110 2.60 -11.94 8.88
N ASP A 111 3.64 -11.28 9.41
CA ASP A 111 4.36 -11.78 10.57
C ASP A 111 3.64 -11.46 11.90
N GLU A 112 3.68 -12.41 12.85
CA GLU A 112 3.13 -12.24 14.20
C GLU A 112 3.80 -11.08 14.96
N GLN A 113 5.00 -10.65 14.55
CA GLN A 113 5.70 -9.49 15.12
C GLN A 113 5.52 -8.23 14.25
N PRO A 114 5.27 -7.05 14.85
CA PRO A 114 5.19 -5.80 14.11
C PRO A 114 6.53 -5.51 13.42
N SER A 115 6.55 -5.49 12.08
CA SER A 115 7.69 -5.00 11.31
C SER A 115 7.68 -3.48 11.26
N ALA A 116 8.86 -2.87 11.16
CA ALA A 116 8.99 -1.42 10.93
C ALA A 116 8.23 -0.98 9.67
N LEU A 117 8.23 -1.84 8.63
CA LEU A 117 7.46 -1.63 7.42
C LEU A 117 5.95 -1.50 7.69
N ARG A 118 5.39 -2.40 8.48
CA ARG A 118 3.97 -2.38 8.84
C ARG A 118 3.59 -1.10 9.58
N GLU A 119 4.40 -0.71 10.57
CA GLU A 119 4.15 0.50 11.37
C GLU A 119 4.19 1.76 10.48
N ALA A 120 5.25 1.92 9.68
CA ALA A 120 5.38 3.05 8.76
C ALA A 120 4.24 3.09 7.73
N THR A 121 3.84 1.93 7.18
CA THR A 121 2.71 1.82 6.26
C THR A 121 1.41 2.28 6.95
N LEU A 122 1.11 1.75 8.13
CA LEU A 122 -0.10 2.13 8.87
C LEU A 122 -0.13 3.62 9.22
N ASP A 123 1.03 4.19 9.58
CA ASP A 123 1.15 5.61 9.90
C ASP A 123 0.96 6.49 8.68
N LEU A 124 1.57 6.17 7.53
CA LEU A 124 1.31 6.86 6.26
C LEU A 124 -0.19 6.85 5.92
N LEU A 125 -0.86 5.72 6.10
CA LEU A 125 -2.26 5.53 5.72
C LEU A 125 -3.25 6.29 6.61
N LYS A 126 -2.86 6.72 7.81
CA LYS A 126 -3.65 7.70 8.59
C LYS A 126 -3.81 9.02 7.81
N SER A 127 -2.90 9.31 6.89
CA SER A 127 -2.94 10.47 5.98
C SER A 127 -3.51 10.18 4.59
N ARG A 128 -4.07 8.98 4.32
CA ARG A 128 -4.40 8.51 2.95
C ARG A 128 -5.17 9.50 2.07
N ASN A 129 -6.08 10.27 2.65
CA ASN A 129 -6.92 11.19 1.87
C ASN A 129 -6.28 12.57 1.64
N ALA A 130 -5.19 12.93 2.31
CA ALA A 130 -4.64 14.28 2.17
C ALA A 130 -4.05 14.55 0.79
N PRO A 131 -3.14 13.73 0.24
CA PRO A 131 -2.60 14.00 -1.09
C PRO A 131 -3.69 14.02 -2.17
N TYR A 132 -4.70 13.15 -2.05
CA TYR A 132 -5.92 13.19 -2.88
C TYR A 132 -6.74 14.49 -2.76
N HIS A 133 -6.80 15.11 -1.58
CA HIS A 133 -7.49 16.39 -1.40
C HIS A 133 -6.63 17.58 -1.83
N LEU A 134 -5.32 17.51 -1.58
CA LEU A 134 -4.35 18.51 -2.03
C LEU A 134 -4.27 18.55 -3.55
N SER A 135 -4.30 17.40 -4.23
CA SER A 135 -4.30 17.32 -5.69
C SER A 135 -5.51 18.04 -6.29
N LYS A 136 -6.69 17.90 -5.68
CA LYS A 136 -7.89 18.66 -6.06
C LYS A 136 -7.71 20.16 -5.85
N GLY A 137 -7.07 20.56 -4.76
CA GLY A 137 -6.83 21.99 -4.46
C GLY A 137 -5.78 22.63 -5.37
N LEU A 138 -4.74 21.89 -5.76
CA LEU A 138 -3.61 22.39 -6.53
C LEU A 138 -3.85 22.32 -8.05
N PHE A 139 -4.50 21.26 -8.53
CA PHE A 139 -4.61 20.98 -9.96
C PHE A 139 -6.01 21.21 -10.54
N LEU A 140 -7.06 21.40 -9.74
CA LEU A 140 -8.39 21.75 -10.27
C LEU A 140 -8.61 23.26 -10.25
N LEU A 141 -8.83 23.83 -11.43
CA LEU A 141 -9.28 25.22 -11.59
C LEU A 141 -10.77 25.36 -11.27
N LYS A 142 -11.56 24.34 -11.63
CA LYS A 142 -13.00 24.17 -11.35
C LYS A 142 -13.31 22.67 -11.22
N SER A 143 -14.53 22.32 -10.78
CA SER A 143 -14.94 20.94 -10.48
C SER A 143 -14.53 19.87 -11.51
N ASN A 144 -14.47 20.22 -12.80
CA ASN A 144 -14.06 19.32 -13.88
C ASN A 144 -12.96 19.89 -14.80
N VAL A 145 -12.27 20.96 -14.39
CA VAL A 145 -11.23 21.61 -15.21
C VAL A 145 -9.89 21.47 -14.50
N VAL A 146 -9.04 20.61 -15.07
CA VAL A 146 -7.69 20.35 -14.58
C VAL A 146 -6.70 21.33 -15.23
N ASP A 147 -5.82 21.91 -14.43
CA ASP A 147 -4.61 22.58 -14.90
C ASP A 147 -3.61 21.53 -15.39
N ARG A 148 -3.77 21.13 -16.66
CA ARG A 148 -2.99 20.04 -17.26
C ARG A 148 -1.51 20.34 -17.33
N GLU A 149 -1.12 21.59 -17.57
CA GLU A 149 0.28 21.96 -17.70
C GLU A 149 1.00 21.84 -16.35
N ARG A 150 0.38 22.37 -15.28
CA ARG A 150 0.92 22.26 -13.93
C ARG A 150 1.02 20.81 -13.48
N LEU A 151 -0.03 20.03 -13.72
CA LEU A 151 -0.08 18.61 -13.36
C LEU A 151 0.96 17.79 -14.15
N SER A 152 1.02 17.95 -15.48
CA SER A 152 1.93 17.17 -16.31
C SER A 152 3.39 17.43 -15.96
N LYS A 153 3.74 18.69 -15.66
CA LYS A 153 5.10 19.05 -15.22
C LYS A 153 5.49 18.35 -13.92
N ALA A 154 4.62 18.39 -12.91
CA ALA A 154 4.89 17.74 -11.62
C ALA A 154 4.97 16.21 -11.76
N VAL A 155 4.03 15.60 -12.48
CA VAL A 155 4.01 14.15 -12.74
C VAL A 155 5.26 13.70 -13.48
N GLN A 156 5.62 14.40 -14.56
CA GLN A 156 6.82 14.10 -15.33
C GLN A 156 8.09 14.23 -14.47
N SER A 157 8.21 15.33 -13.71
CA SER A 157 9.37 15.59 -12.86
C SER A 157 9.59 14.47 -11.84
N VAL A 158 8.54 14.07 -11.11
CA VAL A 158 8.62 13.00 -10.11
C VAL A 158 8.82 11.64 -10.77
N SER A 159 8.11 11.33 -11.87
CA SER A 159 8.25 10.05 -12.56
C SER A 159 9.64 9.83 -13.15
N GLU A 160 10.29 10.88 -13.66
CA GLU A 160 11.63 10.77 -14.27
C GLU A 160 12.74 10.70 -13.22
N ASN A 161 12.49 11.13 -11.99
CA ASN A 161 13.50 11.27 -10.94
C ASN A 161 13.07 10.63 -9.59
N LEU A 162 12.22 9.60 -9.63
CA LEU A 162 11.55 9.04 -8.44
C LEU A 162 12.52 8.72 -7.30
N ASP A 163 13.62 8.02 -7.59
CA ASP A 163 14.62 7.65 -6.59
C ASP A 163 15.23 8.88 -5.89
N GLN A 164 15.50 9.94 -6.66
CA GLN A 164 16.01 11.19 -6.11
C GLN A 164 14.96 11.86 -5.20
N TYR A 165 13.69 11.85 -5.60
CA TYR A 165 12.59 12.40 -4.80
C TYR A 165 12.38 11.60 -3.51
N LEU A 166 12.55 10.27 -3.52
CA LEU A 166 12.53 9.43 -2.31
C LEU A 166 13.65 9.82 -1.35
N LEU A 167 14.88 9.96 -1.85
CA LEU A 167 16.03 10.41 -1.04
C LEU A 167 15.83 11.82 -0.46
N GLN A 168 15.20 12.73 -1.21
CA GLN A 168 14.87 14.07 -0.73
C GLN A 168 13.77 14.03 0.33
N ALA A 169 12.77 13.15 0.19
CA ALA A 169 11.71 13.00 1.17
C ALA A 169 12.24 12.57 2.55
N MET A 170 13.32 11.78 2.59
CA MET A 170 14.00 11.40 3.85
C MET A 170 14.62 12.61 4.58
N GLN A 171 14.91 13.69 3.85
CA GLN A 171 15.58 14.89 4.38
C GLN A 171 14.62 15.98 4.83
N ILE A 172 13.30 15.76 4.70
CA ILE A 172 12.30 16.75 5.08
C ILE A 172 12.48 17.13 6.56
N ASP A 173 12.48 18.42 6.84
CA ASP A 173 12.58 18.97 8.19
C ASP A 173 11.34 19.81 8.51
N THR A 174 10.56 19.35 9.49
CA THR A 174 9.28 19.93 9.90
C THR A 174 9.36 20.72 11.20
N ALA A 175 10.56 20.82 11.82
CA ALA A 175 10.75 21.32 13.18
C ALA A 175 10.22 22.76 13.43
N ASP A 176 10.15 23.58 12.37
CA ASP A 176 9.77 25.00 12.46
C ASP A 176 8.36 25.32 11.91
N PHE A 177 7.50 24.32 11.69
CA PHE A 177 6.17 24.59 11.12
C PHE A 177 5.22 25.34 12.06
N SER A 178 4.52 26.32 11.49
CA SER A 178 3.42 26.97 12.17
C SER A 178 2.26 25.99 12.37
N SER A 179 1.76 25.88 13.61
CA SER A 179 0.56 25.11 13.93
C SER A 179 -0.72 25.59 13.20
N ALA A 180 -0.66 26.75 12.55
CA ALA A 180 -1.71 27.28 11.69
C ALA A 180 -1.84 26.54 10.35
N TYR A 181 -0.81 25.81 9.92
CA TYR A 181 -0.83 25.08 8.65
C TYR A 181 -1.52 23.72 8.84
N GLN A 182 -2.78 23.66 8.40
CA GLN A 182 -3.63 22.48 8.57
C GLN A 182 -4.18 21.99 7.25
N ILE A 183 -4.20 20.67 7.10
CA ILE A 183 -4.90 19.97 6.03
C ILE A 183 -6.27 19.62 6.58
N SER A 184 -7.30 20.30 6.08
CA SER A 184 -8.68 20.05 6.46
C SER A 184 -9.58 20.00 5.24
N THR A 185 -10.69 19.29 5.37
CA THR A 185 -11.84 19.44 4.48
C THR A 185 -12.95 20.10 5.26
N THR A 186 -13.98 20.61 4.57
CA THR A 186 -15.19 21.15 5.21
C THR A 186 -15.94 20.13 6.08
N ARG A 187 -15.54 18.86 6.10
CA ARG A 187 -16.25 17.75 6.76
C ARG A 187 -15.40 16.94 7.75
N SER A 188 -14.14 17.31 8.01
CA SER A 188 -13.26 16.55 8.91
C SER A 188 -12.42 17.46 9.81
N THR A 189 -12.18 17.03 11.05
CA THR A 189 -11.11 17.59 11.89
C THR A 189 -9.80 17.42 11.13
N GLY A 190 -9.21 18.55 10.74
CA GLY A 190 -7.94 18.56 10.04
C GLY A 190 -6.80 18.05 10.92
N TYR A 191 -5.68 17.76 10.28
CA TYR A 191 -4.41 17.56 10.98
C TYR A 191 -3.35 18.49 10.36
N SER A 192 -2.30 18.73 11.12
CA SER A 192 -1.27 19.69 10.76
C SER A 192 -0.40 19.17 9.59
N VAL A 193 0.14 20.09 8.77
CA VAL A 193 0.91 19.74 7.56
C VAL A 193 2.21 19.00 7.87
N ASP A 194 2.87 19.36 8.99
CA ASP A 194 4.00 18.64 9.59
C ASP A 194 3.73 17.14 9.69
N VAL A 195 2.57 16.72 10.17
CA VAL A 195 2.20 15.31 10.33
C VAL A 195 2.15 14.58 8.99
N LEU A 196 1.73 15.24 7.90
CA LEU A 196 1.81 14.62 6.57
C LEU A 196 3.26 14.46 6.12
N PHE A 197 4.07 15.49 6.31
CA PHE A 197 5.46 15.54 5.88
C PHE A 197 6.30 14.50 6.63
N ASP A 198 6.14 14.42 7.96
CA ASP A 198 6.79 13.42 8.80
C ASP A 198 6.41 12.00 8.38
N ARG A 199 5.12 11.73 8.15
CA ARG A 199 4.69 10.39 7.69
C ARG A 199 5.27 10.01 6.34
N VAL A 200 5.38 10.96 5.41
CA VAL A 200 6.01 10.72 4.11
C VAL A 200 7.51 10.47 4.26
N LYS A 201 8.19 11.26 5.10
CA LYS A 201 9.60 11.10 5.44
C LYS A 201 9.89 9.74 6.08
N ASP A 202 9.13 9.38 7.11
CA ASP A 202 9.29 8.13 7.86
C ASP A 202 9.06 6.92 6.93
N TYR A 203 8.05 7.01 6.07
CA TYR A 203 7.78 5.96 5.09
C TYR A 203 8.89 5.87 4.03
N ALA A 204 9.34 7.00 3.47
CA ALA A 204 10.45 7.01 2.51
C ALA A 204 11.74 6.45 3.11
N THR A 205 12.03 6.79 4.38
CA THR A 205 13.17 6.23 5.13
C THR A 205 13.03 4.73 5.30
N THR A 206 11.81 4.27 5.63
CA THR A 206 11.55 2.82 5.78
C THR A 206 11.69 2.09 4.45
N LEU A 207 11.31 2.70 3.32
CA LEU A 207 11.49 2.12 1.99
C LEU A 207 12.97 2.01 1.58
N ASP A 208 13.84 2.90 2.06
CA ASP A 208 15.29 2.79 1.80
C ASP A 208 15.90 1.57 2.51
N ASP A 209 15.41 1.27 3.72
CA ASP A 209 15.89 0.16 4.54
C ASP A 209 15.19 -1.19 4.23
N VAL A 210 14.05 -1.18 3.53
CA VAL A 210 13.26 -2.39 3.29
C VAL A 210 13.96 -3.32 2.29
N SER A 211 14.03 -4.60 2.65
CA SER A 211 14.59 -5.65 1.82
C SER A 211 13.73 -6.91 1.86
N ALA A 212 13.81 -7.70 0.79
CA ALA A 212 13.11 -8.97 0.68
C ALA A 212 13.55 -9.97 1.76
N GLU A 213 14.83 -9.96 2.15
CA GLU A 213 15.40 -10.82 3.21
C GLU A 213 14.69 -10.65 4.56
N GLN A 214 14.13 -9.48 4.83
CA GLN A 214 13.46 -9.19 6.09
C GLN A 214 11.94 -9.17 5.98
N ASN A 215 11.39 -8.88 4.79
CA ASN A 215 9.96 -8.58 4.62
C ASN A 215 9.24 -9.51 3.64
N ALA A 216 9.95 -10.42 2.96
CA ALA A 216 9.40 -11.32 1.94
C ALA A 216 9.92 -12.76 2.06
N VAL A 217 10.43 -13.14 3.24
CA VAL A 217 10.88 -14.53 3.51
C VAL A 217 9.75 -15.52 3.27
N HIS A 218 8.55 -15.21 3.77
CA HIS A 218 7.37 -16.05 3.60
C HIS A 218 7.03 -16.28 2.12
N VAL A 219 7.20 -15.26 1.26
CA VAL A 219 6.97 -15.37 -0.19
C VAL A 219 7.98 -16.34 -0.81
N THR A 220 9.26 -16.15 -0.48
CA THR A 220 10.35 -16.99 -1.00
C THR A 220 10.17 -18.44 -0.57
N GLU A 221 9.88 -18.69 0.71
CA GLU A 221 9.60 -20.02 1.23
C GLU A 221 8.37 -20.66 0.57
N ALA A 222 7.29 -19.91 0.37
CA ALA A 222 6.10 -20.41 -0.30
C ALA A 222 6.40 -20.81 -1.76
N ILE A 223 7.15 -20.00 -2.50
CA ILE A 223 7.56 -20.29 -3.87
C ILE A 223 8.45 -21.53 -3.92
N GLU A 224 9.44 -21.64 -3.03
CA GLU A 224 10.33 -22.80 -2.97
C GLU A 224 9.54 -24.10 -2.69
N ARG A 225 8.62 -24.06 -1.72
CA ARG A 225 7.72 -25.18 -1.41
C ARG A 225 6.89 -25.59 -2.61
N VAL A 226 6.22 -24.64 -3.26
CA VAL A 226 5.37 -24.91 -4.43
C VAL A 226 6.19 -25.40 -5.62
N THR A 227 7.33 -24.77 -5.90
CA THR A 227 8.19 -25.10 -7.05
C THR A 227 8.78 -26.51 -6.94
N THR A 228 9.00 -27.01 -5.72
CA THR A 228 9.47 -28.37 -5.47
C THR A 228 8.53 -29.44 -6.04
N TYR A 229 7.21 -29.18 -6.03
CA TYR A 229 6.20 -30.15 -6.46
C TYR A 229 5.45 -29.75 -7.73
N TYR A 230 5.72 -28.55 -8.26
CA TYR A 230 5.08 -28.07 -9.48
C TYR A 230 5.69 -28.73 -10.71
N GLU A 231 4.84 -29.32 -11.56
CA GLU A 231 5.23 -29.87 -12.85
C GLU A 231 4.36 -29.26 -13.96
N PRO A 232 4.94 -28.76 -15.07
CA PRO A 232 4.17 -28.10 -16.13
C PRO A 232 3.19 -29.01 -16.87
N SER A 233 3.39 -30.32 -16.78
CA SER A 233 2.54 -31.34 -17.38
C SER A 233 1.39 -31.77 -16.49
N HIS A 234 1.36 -31.37 -15.21
CA HIS A 234 0.25 -31.70 -14.34
C HIS A 234 -1.05 -31.21 -14.94
N ASP A 235 -2.05 -32.06 -14.89
CA ASP A 235 -3.43 -31.64 -15.11
C ASP A 235 -4.22 -31.73 -13.81
N ARG A 236 -5.51 -31.44 -13.91
CA ARG A 236 -6.41 -31.43 -12.77
C ARG A 236 -6.61 -32.82 -12.17
N ASP A 237 -6.63 -33.86 -13.00
CA ASP A 237 -6.82 -35.22 -12.53
C ASP A 237 -5.56 -35.68 -11.78
N ASP A 238 -4.37 -35.33 -12.27
CA ASP A 238 -3.10 -35.58 -11.57
C ASP A 238 -3.08 -34.96 -10.16
N LEU A 239 -3.46 -33.68 -10.04
CA LEU A 239 -3.49 -32.97 -8.76
C LEU A 239 -4.54 -33.53 -7.80
N HIS A 240 -5.70 -33.92 -8.32
CA HIS A 240 -6.76 -34.54 -7.53
C HIS A 240 -6.33 -35.91 -6.98
N ASP A 241 -5.67 -36.71 -7.82
CA ASP A 241 -5.18 -38.03 -7.45
C ASP A 241 -4.05 -37.92 -6.43
N ALA A 242 -3.14 -36.95 -6.58
CA ALA A 242 -2.08 -36.68 -5.61
C ALA A 242 -2.65 -36.31 -4.23
N LEU A 243 -3.56 -35.34 -4.16
CA LEU A 243 -4.23 -34.94 -2.91
C LEU A 243 -5.01 -36.11 -2.28
N SER A 244 -5.74 -36.88 -3.08
CA SER A 244 -6.50 -38.02 -2.58
C SER A 244 -5.60 -39.12 -2.01
N GLN A 245 -4.48 -39.41 -2.67
CA GLN A 245 -3.51 -40.40 -2.19
C GLN A 245 -2.81 -39.95 -0.91
N LEU A 246 -2.40 -38.68 -0.82
CA LEU A 246 -1.79 -38.12 0.39
C LEU A 246 -2.78 -38.13 1.56
N HIS A 247 -4.05 -37.80 1.29
CA HIS A 247 -5.09 -37.81 2.31
C HIS A 247 -5.33 -39.23 2.86
N ASP A 248 -5.44 -40.23 1.99
CA ASP A 248 -5.58 -41.63 2.38
C ASP A 248 -4.38 -42.17 3.19
N VAL A 249 -3.19 -41.63 2.96
CA VAL A 249 -1.97 -41.97 3.72
C VAL A 249 -2.00 -41.31 5.09
N LEU A 250 -2.29 -40.01 5.17
CA LEU A 250 -2.30 -39.25 6.42
C LEU A 250 -3.46 -39.64 7.35
N ASP A 251 -4.63 -39.99 6.80
CA ASP A 251 -5.76 -40.53 7.56
C ASP A 251 -5.38 -41.83 8.30
N LYS A 252 -4.53 -42.66 7.68
CA LYS A 252 -4.00 -43.89 8.33
C LYS A 252 -2.92 -43.61 9.38
N LEU A 253 -2.31 -42.43 9.33
CA LEU A 253 -1.27 -41.98 10.26
C LEU A 253 -1.83 -41.12 11.42
N ASP A 254 -3.15 -40.92 11.47
CA ASP A 254 -3.86 -40.15 12.51
C ASP A 254 -3.36 -38.68 12.59
N ALA A 255 -3.07 -38.08 11.43
CA ALA A 255 -2.56 -36.71 11.31
C ALA A 255 -3.66 -35.64 11.54
N SER A 256 -3.29 -34.51 12.14
CA SER A 256 -4.21 -33.63 12.88
C SER A 256 -4.82 -32.44 12.11
N LYS A 257 -4.48 -32.20 10.83
CA LYS A 257 -4.87 -30.99 10.05
C LYS A 257 -5.91 -31.25 8.95
N TYR A 258 -7.07 -31.81 9.33
CA TYR A 258 -8.05 -32.37 8.39
C TYR A 258 -8.84 -31.36 7.52
N GLU A 259 -9.10 -30.13 7.99
CA GLU A 259 -10.02 -29.21 7.29
C GLU A 259 -9.37 -28.38 6.17
N SER A 260 -8.13 -27.87 6.31
CA SER A 260 -7.47 -27.12 5.23
C SER A 260 -7.19 -27.99 4.00
N TRP A 261 -6.83 -29.26 4.20
CA TRP A 261 -6.63 -30.21 3.09
C TRP A 261 -7.93 -30.58 2.37
N LYS A 262 -9.06 -30.45 3.05
CA LYS A 262 -10.38 -30.72 2.48
C LYS A 262 -10.81 -29.58 1.54
N GLU A 263 -10.55 -28.33 1.92
CA GLU A 263 -10.78 -27.16 1.06
C GLU A 263 -9.98 -27.26 -0.24
N ALA A 264 -8.68 -27.58 -0.16
CA ALA A 264 -7.84 -27.81 -1.35
C ALA A 264 -8.38 -28.94 -2.24
N ARG A 265 -8.87 -30.05 -1.64
CA ARG A 265 -9.48 -31.16 -2.39
C ARG A 265 -10.79 -30.75 -3.07
N GLU A 266 -11.61 -29.94 -2.41
CA GLU A 266 -12.83 -29.38 -2.99
C GLU A 266 -12.51 -28.39 -4.12
N ALA A 267 -11.44 -27.61 -4.01
CA ALA A 267 -10.97 -26.69 -5.04
C ALA A 267 -10.55 -27.41 -6.34
N VAL A 268 -9.85 -28.55 -6.24
CA VAL A 268 -9.55 -29.39 -7.41
C VAL A 268 -10.79 -30.13 -7.92
N ALA A 269 -11.74 -30.48 -7.06
CA ALA A 269 -12.96 -31.18 -7.46
C ALA A 269 -14.03 -30.26 -8.09
N GLY A 270 -13.99 -28.95 -7.89
CA GLY A 270 -14.95 -27.98 -8.43
C GLY A 270 -14.70 -27.52 -9.87
N ASP A 271 -15.68 -27.01 -10.60
CA ASP A 271 -15.58 -26.63 -12.04
C ASP A 271 -14.62 -25.47 -12.37
N ALA A 272 -13.82 -24.99 -11.41
CA ALA A 272 -12.83 -23.95 -11.65
C ALA A 272 -11.73 -24.45 -12.60
N GLU A 273 -11.41 -23.65 -13.62
CA GLU A 273 -10.32 -23.93 -14.55
C GLU A 273 -8.98 -23.57 -13.87
N ILE A 274 -8.11 -24.56 -13.71
CA ILE A 274 -6.77 -24.37 -13.14
C ILE A 274 -5.81 -24.10 -14.29
N ASP A 275 -5.46 -22.83 -14.51
CA ASP A 275 -4.48 -22.44 -15.54
C ASP A 275 -3.05 -22.47 -14.96
N LEU A 276 -2.44 -23.66 -15.00
CA LEU A 276 -1.08 -23.90 -14.51
C LEU A 276 -0.01 -23.19 -15.34
N GLY A 277 -0.30 -22.82 -16.59
CA GLY A 277 0.60 -22.06 -17.44
C GLY A 277 0.71 -20.61 -16.97
N LYS A 278 -0.44 -19.98 -16.70
CA LYS A 278 -0.51 -18.64 -16.12
C LYS A 278 0.06 -18.59 -14.71
N PHE A 279 -0.23 -19.62 -13.90
CA PHE A 279 0.34 -19.76 -12.55
C PHE A 279 1.86 -19.74 -12.56
N ARG A 280 2.50 -20.53 -13.44
CA ARG A 280 3.97 -20.53 -13.59
C ARG A 280 4.53 -19.19 -14.03
N GLN A 281 3.86 -18.51 -14.95
CA GLN A 281 4.31 -17.18 -15.39
C GLN A 281 4.28 -16.19 -14.24
N ARG A 282 3.27 -16.27 -13.36
CA ARG A 282 3.18 -15.44 -12.15
C ARG A 282 4.24 -15.81 -11.12
N MET A 283 4.45 -17.10 -10.82
CA MET A 283 5.51 -17.52 -9.88
C MET A 283 6.89 -16.98 -10.25
N ARG A 284 7.24 -16.99 -11.55
CA ARG A 284 8.50 -16.40 -12.05
C ARG A 284 8.67 -14.92 -11.72
N THR A 285 7.58 -14.16 -11.60
CA THR A 285 7.67 -12.73 -11.23
C THR A 285 8.05 -12.52 -9.76
N PHE A 286 7.93 -13.59 -8.95
CA PHE A 286 8.27 -13.61 -7.55
C PHE A 286 9.59 -14.34 -7.26
N GLU A 287 10.10 -15.16 -8.19
CA GLU A 287 11.44 -15.79 -8.07
C GLU A 287 12.55 -14.72 -7.91
N ASP A 288 12.43 -13.58 -8.60
CA ASP A 288 13.40 -12.48 -8.52
C ASP A 288 13.06 -11.46 -7.40
N ILE A 289 12.28 -11.84 -6.38
CA ILE A 289 11.88 -10.90 -5.30
C ILE A 289 13.08 -10.44 -4.47
N SER A 290 14.15 -11.24 -4.37
CA SER A 290 15.36 -10.92 -3.60
C SER A 290 16.09 -9.67 -4.11
N ASP A 291 15.99 -9.39 -5.41
CA ASP A 291 16.68 -8.26 -6.05
C ASP A 291 15.90 -6.94 -5.92
N LYS A 292 14.67 -6.99 -5.38
CA LYS A 292 13.78 -5.83 -5.29
C LYS A 292 13.89 -5.14 -3.93
N HIS A 293 13.86 -3.80 -3.99
CA HIS A 293 13.91 -2.93 -2.81
C HIS A 293 12.82 -1.86 -2.87
N GLY A 294 12.56 -1.20 -1.74
CA GLY A 294 11.66 -0.05 -1.67
C GLY A 294 10.28 -0.30 -2.28
N TYR A 295 9.84 0.64 -3.11
CA TYR A 295 8.49 0.63 -3.70
C TYR A 295 8.25 -0.56 -4.65
N GLU A 296 9.30 -1.13 -5.25
CA GLU A 296 9.19 -2.30 -6.14
C GLU A 296 8.94 -3.59 -5.36
N LEU A 297 9.56 -3.72 -4.18
CA LEU A 297 9.30 -4.82 -3.26
C LEU A 297 7.84 -4.76 -2.79
N ILE A 298 7.38 -3.59 -2.35
CA ILE A 298 5.98 -3.37 -1.94
C ILE A 298 5.01 -3.78 -3.05
N ALA A 299 5.29 -3.36 -4.27
CA ALA A 299 4.47 -3.71 -5.42
C ALA A 299 4.47 -5.23 -5.69
N THR A 300 5.57 -5.93 -5.43
CA THR A 300 5.66 -7.37 -5.63
C THR A 300 4.93 -8.15 -4.53
N LEU A 301 4.95 -7.66 -3.28
CA LEU A 301 4.15 -8.22 -2.20
C LEU A 301 2.64 -8.13 -2.49
N HIS A 302 2.18 -6.99 -3.02
CA HIS A 302 0.78 -6.85 -3.46
C HIS A 302 0.42 -7.82 -4.60
N ASP A 303 1.29 -7.96 -5.60
CA ASP A 303 1.06 -8.92 -6.69
C ASP A 303 1.01 -10.37 -6.18
N TYR A 304 1.85 -10.72 -5.20
CA TYR A 304 1.86 -12.05 -4.58
C TYR A 304 0.53 -12.32 -3.84
N GLU A 305 0.10 -11.40 -2.99
CA GLU A 305 -1.16 -11.53 -2.25
C GLU A 305 -2.39 -11.56 -3.18
N GLU A 306 -2.39 -10.76 -4.25
CA GLU A 306 -3.43 -10.85 -5.28
C GLU A 306 -3.42 -12.21 -6.00
N SER A 307 -2.23 -12.71 -6.35
CA SER A 307 -2.08 -14.03 -6.99
C SER A 307 -2.57 -15.15 -6.07
N ARG A 308 -2.18 -15.12 -4.79
CA ARG A 308 -2.60 -16.08 -3.78
C ARG A 308 -4.12 -16.11 -3.57
N ALA A 309 -4.76 -14.95 -3.56
CA ALA A 309 -6.21 -14.84 -3.42
C ALA A 309 -7.00 -15.24 -4.68
N ALA A 310 -6.41 -15.08 -5.87
CA ALA A 310 -7.09 -15.29 -7.15
C ALA A 310 -6.90 -16.69 -7.75
N GLU A 311 -5.81 -17.39 -7.40
CA GLU A 311 -5.42 -18.65 -8.04
C GLU A 311 -5.47 -19.81 -7.06
N SER A 312 -6.42 -20.73 -7.27
CA SER A 312 -6.55 -21.96 -6.48
C SER A 312 -5.32 -22.84 -6.52
N ALA A 313 -4.45 -22.70 -7.52
CA ALA A 313 -3.20 -23.44 -7.62
C ALA A 313 -2.29 -23.23 -6.40
N TRP A 314 -2.28 -22.02 -5.79
CA TRP A 314 -1.53 -21.78 -4.55
C TRP A 314 -2.01 -22.71 -3.43
N GLU A 315 -3.31 -22.68 -3.13
CA GLU A 315 -3.93 -23.52 -2.09
C GLU A 315 -3.67 -25.01 -2.32
N ILE A 316 -3.75 -25.46 -3.57
CA ILE A 316 -3.56 -26.87 -3.94
C ILE A 316 -2.11 -27.31 -3.69
N TYR A 317 -1.13 -26.57 -4.22
CA TYR A 317 0.27 -26.95 -4.08
C TYR A 317 0.81 -26.70 -2.65
N GLU A 318 0.34 -25.66 -1.96
CA GLU A 318 0.64 -25.46 -0.54
C GLU A 318 0.11 -26.64 0.30
N ALA A 319 -1.12 -27.10 0.05
CA ALA A 319 -1.67 -28.27 0.73
C ALA A 319 -0.89 -29.56 0.43
N ILE A 320 -0.51 -29.81 -0.83
CA ILE A 320 0.32 -30.96 -1.21
C ILE A 320 1.65 -30.92 -0.45
N ALA A 321 2.32 -29.77 -0.43
CA ALA A 321 3.60 -29.60 0.26
C ALA A 321 3.45 -29.86 1.77
N GLU A 322 2.46 -29.26 2.42
CA GLU A 322 2.19 -29.46 3.85
C GLU A 322 1.88 -30.93 4.19
N MET A 323 1.10 -31.62 3.34
CA MET A 323 0.77 -33.02 3.53
C MET A 323 2.02 -33.93 3.42
N ILE A 324 2.94 -33.61 2.51
CA ILE A 324 4.20 -34.33 2.37
C ILE A 324 5.11 -34.07 3.57
N GLU A 325 5.24 -32.81 4.01
CA GLU A 325 6.02 -32.45 5.20
C GLU A 325 5.50 -33.15 6.47
N GLU A 326 4.18 -33.20 6.66
CA GLU A 326 3.55 -33.91 7.78
C GLU A 326 3.82 -35.42 7.69
N ALA A 327 3.75 -36.01 6.50
CA ALA A 327 4.04 -37.42 6.28
C ALA A 327 5.50 -37.77 6.59
N ASP A 328 6.45 -36.90 6.22
CA ASP A 328 7.88 -37.06 6.52
C ASP A 328 8.19 -36.84 8.02
N GLY A 329 7.41 -36.01 8.71
CA GLY A 329 7.54 -35.73 10.14
C GLY A 329 7.17 -36.89 11.07
N VAL A 330 6.53 -37.94 10.57
CA VAL A 330 6.15 -39.11 11.37
C VAL A 330 7.38 -39.97 11.69
N THR A 331 8.01 -39.72 12.85
CA THR A 331 9.03 -40.61 13.40
C THR A 331 8.43 -41.98 13.72
N LEU A 332 8.76 -42.98 12.91
CA LEU A 332 8.43 -44.38 13.17
C LEU A 332 9.08 -44.85 14.48
N PRO A 333 8.40 -45.65 15.31
CA PRO A 333 8.97 -46.15 16.56
C PRO A 333 10.28 -46.91 16.27
N GLU A 334 11.40 -46.43 16.82
CA GLU A 334 12.65 -47.17 16.89
C GLU A 334 12.50 -48.32 17.88
N ASP A 335 11.68 -49.32 17.55
CA ASP A 335 11.69 -50.59 18.28
C ASP A 335 12.43 -51.63 17.43
N VAL A 336 13.49 -52.18 18.01
CA VAL A 336 14.45 -53.08 17.39
C VAL A 336 13.75 -54.42 17.11
N GLY A 337 13.06 -54.47 15.97
CA GLY A 337 12.23 -55.60 15.53
C GLY A 337 10.87 -55.21 14.95
N PHE A 338 10.53 -53.93 14.87
CA PHE A 338 9.36 -53.42 14.15
C PHE A 338 9.65 -53.21 12.66
N ARG A 339 10.81 -52.63 12.31
CA ARG A 339 11.26 -52.47 10.90
C ARG A 339 11.26 -53.76 10.09
N ASP A 340 11.73 -54.87 10.66
CA ASP A 340 11.73 -56.17 9.97
C ASP A 340 10.32 -56.78 9.83
N ARG A 341 9.39 -56.48 10.75
CA ARG A 341 7.99 -56.93 10.67
C ARG A 341 7.12 -56.07 9.78
N VAL A 342 7.45 -54.79 9.66
CA VAL A 342 6.79 -53.83 8.76
C VAL A 342 7.25 -54.04 7.32
N ARG A 343 8.52 -54.38 7.08
CA ARG A 343 9.02 -54.70 5.73
C ARG A 343 8.33 -55.92 5.09
N ASP A 344 7.81 -56.85 5.90
CA ASP A 344 7.06 -58.04 5.45
C ASP A 344 5.54 -57.79 5.34
N LEU A 345 5.04 -56.61 5.74
CA LEU A 345 3.63 -56.23 5.53
C LEU A 345 3.45 -55.74 4.09
N SER A 346 2.53 -56.38 3.35
CA SER A 346 2.19 -55.99 1.96
C SER A 346 1.78 -54.51 1.84
N GLU A 347 1.27 -53.93 2.92
CA GLU A 347 0.92 -52.51 3.01
C GLU A 347 2.15 -51.59 2.97
N PHE A 348 3.30 -52.01 3.51
CA PHE A 348 4.55 -51.26 3.48
C PHE A 348 5.24 -51.32 2.12
N GLU A 349 5.28 -52.49 1.47
CA GLU A 349 5.75 -52.58 0.08
C GLU A 349 4.84 -51.78 -0.86
N THR A 350 3.54 -51.73 -0.58
CA THR A 350 2.60 -50.91 -1.34
C THR A 350 2.81 -49.42 -1.06
N TYR A 351 3.07 -49.04 0.19
CA TYR A 351 3.41 -47.67 0.57
C TYR A 351 4.70 -47.22 -0.07
N GLU A 352 5.82 -47.95 0.05
CA GLU A 352 7.09 -47.54 -0.58
C GLU A 352 7.00 -47.54 -2.11
N LYS A 353 6.29 -48.50 -2.73
CA LYS A 353 6.07 -48.45 -4.18
C LYS A 353 5.22 -47.27 -4.59
N ARG A 354 4.19 -46.91 -3.83
CA ARG A 354 3.33 -45.76 -4.14
C ARG A 354 4.05 -44.45 -3.88
N ARG A 355 4.76 -44.34 -2.76
CA ARG A 355 5.65 -43.22 -2.46
C ARG A 355 6.68 -43.03 -3.57
N HIS A 356 7.43 -44.07 -3.91
CA HIS A 356 8.41 -43.99 -4.98
C HIS A 356 7.74 -43.69 -6.32
N ALA A 357 6.55 -44.22 -6.60
CA ALA A 357 5.81 -43.87 -7.81
C ALA A 357 5.38 -42.40 -7.82
N ILE A 358 4.89 -41.86 -6.71
CA ILE A 358 4.51 -40.45 -6.55
C ILE A 358 5.73 -39.56 -6.67
N GLU A 359 6.83 -39.85 -5.98
CA GLU A 359 8.11 -39.13 -6.11
C GLU A 359 8.68 -39.22 -7.54
N THR A 360 8.42 -40.31 -8.27
CA THR A 360 8.82 -40.43 -9.70
C THR A 360 7.85 -39.71 -10.65
N THR A 361 6.59 -39.53 -10.23
CA THR A 361 5.55 -38.86 -11.04
C THR A 361 5.57 -37.34 -10.84
N LEU A 362 5.92 -36.88 -9.62
CA LEU A 362 6.04 -35.47 -9.23
C LEU A 362 7.47 -34.92 -9.31
N GLY A 363 8.48 -35.80 -9.34
CA GLY A 363 9.90 -35.44 -9.32
C GLY A 363 10.59 -35.74 -10.65
N GLY A 364 9.88 -35.63 -11.77
CA GLY A 364 10.42 -35.93 -13.09
C GLY A 364 11.72 -35.15 -13.37
N ASN A 365 12.81 -35.87 -13.69
CA ASN A 365 14.04 -35.27 -14.22
C ASN A 365 13.79 -34.39 -15.45
#